data_AF-A0A090MXP4-F1
#
_entry.id   AF-A0A090MXP4-F1
#
_cell.length_a   1.000
_cell.length_b   1.000
_cell.length_c   1.000
_cell.angle_alpha   90.00
_cell.angle_beta   90.00
_cell.angle_gamma   90.00
#
_symmetry.space_group_name_H-M   'P 1'
#
loop_
_entity.id
_entity.type
_entity.pdbx_description
1 polymer ?
#
loop_
_entity_poly.entity_id
_entity_poly.type
_entity_poly.pdbx_seq_one_letter_code
_entity_poly.pdbx_strand_id
1 'polypeptide(L)'
;MDEDILYDSMISEGVTDNKGYFNISGEHVEYSRIEPYIEINYKCPKYGDEFIEERKVLFVPSSVFRYLGYTREFKFNFNDIDLVRIKKRTNWYFF
;
A
#
# COMPACT_ATOMS: atom_id res chain seq x y z
N MET A 1 -20.46 11.92 9.25
CA MET A 1 -19.31 11.69 10.13
C MET A 1 -19.08 10.19 10.39
N ASP A 2 -20.03 9.32 10.03
CA ASP A 2 -19.96 7.87 10.27
C ASP A 2 -19.47 7.03 9.07
N GLU A 3 -19.26 7.65 7.89
CA GLU A 3 -18.85 6.92 6.68
C GLU A 3 -17.36 6.53 6.70
N ASP A 4 -16.48 7.38 7.24
CA ASP A 4 -15.03 7.10 7.33
C ASP A 4 -14.69 5.89 8.21
N ILE A 5 -15.62 5.45 9.07
CA ILE A 5 -15.41 4.33 10.01
C ILE A 5 -15.71 2.97 9.34
N LEU A 6 -16.36 2.99 8.16
CA LEU A 6 -16.83 1.81 7.44
C LEU A 6 -16.23 1.67 6.03
N TYR A 7 -15.61 2.73 5.49
CA TYR A 7 -15.05 2.73 4.14
C TYR A 7 -13.55 2.96 4.15
N ASP A 8 -12.92 2.51 3.07
CA ASP A 8 -11.51 2.74 2.80
C ASP A 8 -11.19 4.24 2.77
N SER A 9 -10.21 4.65 3.56
CA SER A 9 -9.86 6.06 3.76
C SER A 9 -8.34 6.25 3.82
N MET A 10 -7.89 7.47 3.49
CA MET A 10 -6.47 7.80 3.51
C MET A 10 -6.00 8.02 4.95
N ILE A 11 -5.14 7.12 5.45
CA ILE A 11 -4.54 7.26 6.79
C ILE A 11 -3.42 8.31 6.79
N SER A 12 -2.58 8.30 5.76
CA SER A 12 -1.41 9.19 5.64
C SER A 12 -0.89 9.18 4.20
N GLU A 13 -0.07 10.17 3.85
CA GLU A 13 0.63 10.28 2.57
C GLU A 13 2.12 10.64 2.79
N GLY A 14 2.99 10.22 1.88
CA GLY A 14 4.40 10.60 1.89
C GLY A 14 5.07 10.40 0.54
N VAL A 15 6.29 10.90 0.41
CA VAL A 15 7.12 10.76 -0.80
C VAL A 15 8.41 10.07 -0.41
N THR A 16 8.95 9.24 -1.31
CA THR A 16 10.25 8.60 -1.12
C THR A 16 11.39 9.62 -1.11
N ASP A 17 12.45 9.31 -0.38
CA ASP A 17 13.68 10.08 -0.45
C ASP A 17 14.43 9.86 -1.77
N ASN A 18 15.59 10.53 -1.93
CA ASN A 18 16.42 10.40 -3.13
C ASN A 18 17.05 9.00 -3.32
N LYS A 19 16.91 8.11 -2.35
CA LYS A 19 17.35 6.70 -2.41
C LYS A 19 16.17 5.73 -2.54
N GLY A 20 14.93 6.23 -2.58
CA GLY A 20 13.72 5.40 -2.70
C GLY A 20 13.16 4.91 -1.35
N TYR A 21 13.73 5.31 -0.21
CA TYR A 21 13.20 4.92 1.10
C TYR A 21 11.98 5.77 1.48
N PHE A 22 11.03 5.16 2.17
CA PHE A 22 9.89 5.86 2.77
C PHE A 22 9.62 5.30 4.17
N ASN A 23 9.04 6.15 5.02
CA ASN A 23 8.47 5.75 6.30
C ASN A 23 7.19 6.55 6.49
N ILE A 24 6.07 5.84 6.65
CA ILE A 24 4.74 6.42 6.76
C ILE A 24 4.05 5.88 8.00
N SER A 25 3.40 6.77 8.73
CA SER A 25 2.68 6.44 9.95
C SER A 25 1.44 7.31 10.05
N GLY A 26 0.40 6.77 10.68
CA GLY A 26 -0.80 7.50 11.01
C GLY A 26 -1.66 6.68 11.96
N GLU A 27 -2.79 7.26 12.33
CA GLU A 27 -3.79 6.65 13.19
C GLU A 27 -5.13 6.69 12.47
N HIS A 28 -5.88 5.61 12.58
CA HIS A 28 -7.23 5.54 12.06
C HIS A 28 -8.12 4.74 13.00
N VAL A 29 -9.43 4.97 12.91
CA VAL A 29 -10.43 4.33 13.76
C VAL A 29 -11.51 3.74 12.85
N GLU A 30 -11.64 2.42 12.90
CA GLU A 30 -12.66 1.68 12.16
C GLU A 30 -13.52 0.87 13.14
N TYR A 31 -14.76 0.57 12.73
CA TYR A 31 -15.61 -0.35 13.48
C TYR A 31 -15.11 -1.79 13.36
N SER A 32 -14.51 -2.12 12.21
CA SER A 32 -13.85 -3.39 11.93
C SER A 32 -12.37 -3.36 12.25
N ARG A 33 -11.69 -4.48 11.96
CA ARG A 33 -10.23 -4.52 11.98
C ARG A 33 -9.69 -3.65 10.85
N ILE A 34 -8.79 -2.72 11.16
CA ILE A 34 -8.05 -1.93 10.16
C ILE A 34 -7.23 -2.88 9.29
N GLU A 35 -7.36 -2.76 7.96
CA GLU A 35 -6.64 -3.56 6.97
C GLU A 35 -5.73 -2.66 6.10
N PRO A 36 -4.60 -2.19 6.65
CA PRO A 36 -3.79 -1.20 5.96
C PRO A 36 -3.10 -1.79 4.72
N TYR A 37 -2.99 -0.96 3.70
CA TYR A 37 -2.21 -1.19 2.49
C TYR A 37 -1.50 0.11 2.10
N ILE A 38 -0.53 0.02 1.19
CA ILE A 38 0.10 1.21 0.61
C ILE A 38 -0.24 1.30 -0.88
N GLU A 39 -0.64 2.48 -1.30
CA GLU A 39 -0.73 2.85 -2.71
C GLU A 39 0.55 3.59 -3.10
N ILE A 40 1.21 3.11 -4.16
CA ILE A 40 2.43 3.69 -4.70
C ILE A 40 2.11 4.20 -6.09
N ASN A 41 2.15 5.52 -6.24
CA ASN A 41 2.14 6.21 -7.51
C ASN A 41 3.59 6.50 -7.91
N TYR A 42 4.03 5.96 -9.05
CA TYR A 42 5.41 6.10 -9.50
C TYR A 42 5.51 6.43 -10.99
N LYS A 43 6.64 7.07 -11.32
CA LYS A 43 7.04 7.36 -12.70
C LYS A 43 8.43 6.77 -12.90
N CYS A 44 8.52 5.72 -13.69
CA CYS A 44 9.80 5.11 -14.07
C CYS A 44 9.89 5.01 -15.60
N PRO A 45 9.99 6.14 -16.31
CA PRO A 45 10.13 6.13 -17.77
C PRO A 45 11.45 5.45 -18.13
N LYS A 46 11.43 4.52 -19.09
CA LYS A 46 12.66 4.11 -19.77
C LYS A 46 12.99 5.15 -20.83
N TYR A 47 14.26 5.22 -21.21
CA TYR A 47 14.72 6.18 -22.22
C TYR A 47 13.93 6.01 -23.52
N GLY A 48 13.20 7.05 -23.93
CA GLY A 48 12.36 7.06 -25.14
C GLY A 48 10.88 6.73 -24.92
N ASP A 49 10.46 6.37 -23.70
CA ASP A 49 9.06 6.09 -23.38
C ASP A 49 8.31 7.36 -22.91
N GLU A 50 6.99 7.35 -23.08
CA GLU A 50 6.12 8.39 -22.51
C GLU A 50 6.09 8.32 -20.97
N PHE A 51 5.91 9.48 -20.33
CA PHE A 51 5.77 9.60 -18.88
C PHE A 51 4.39 9.11 -18.42
N ILE A 52 4.24 7.80 -18.30
CA ILE A 52 3.02 7.19 -17.79
C ILE A 52 3.15 7.01 -16.28
N GLU A 53 2.21 7.59 -15.54
CA GLU A 53 2.08 7.36 -14.11
C GLU A 53 1.48 5.97 -13.87
N GLU A 54 2.19 5.14 -13.11
CA GLU A 54 1.72 3.82 -12.76
C GLU A 54 1.37 3.74 -11.27
N ARG A 55 0.26 3.08 -10.99
CA ARG A 55 -0.24 2.84 -9.64
C ARG A 55 -0.07 1.36 -9.26
N LYS A 56 0.51 1.11 -8.08
CA LYS A 56 0.61 -0.23 -7.46
C LYS A 56 0.01 -0.18 -6.06
N VAL A 57 -0.66 -1.26 -5.67
CA VAL A 57 -1.21 -1.43 -4.32
C VAL A 57 -0.52 -2.63 -3.69
N LEU A 58 0.06 -2.43 -2.50
CA LEU A 58 0.71 -3.49 -1.73
C LEU A 58 -0.03 -3.69 -0.41
N PHE A 59 -0.60 -4.88 -0.25
CA PHE A 59 -1.31 -5.28 0.95
C PHE A 59 -0.34 -5.79 2.00
N VAL A 60 -0.58 -5.43 3.26
CA VAL A 60 0.07 -6.07 4.39
C VAL A 60 -0.52 -7.49 4.54
N PRO A 61 0.31 -8.55 4.68
CA PRO A 61 -0.19 -9.91 4.83
C PRO A 61 -1.10 -10.05 6.06
N SER A 62 -2.29 -10.65 5.86
CA SER A 62 -3.28 -10.81 6.93
C SER A 62 -2.80 -11.63 8.13
N SER A 63 -1.76 -12.45 7.93
CA SER A 63 -1.11 -13.24 8.97
C SER A 63 -0.45 -12.36 10.03
N VAL A 64 0.07 -11.19 9.69
CA VAL A 64 0.74 -10.31 10.65
C VAL A 64 -0.25 -9.81 11.72
N PHE A 65 -1.48 -9.49 11.31
CA PHE A 65 -2.56 -9.07 12.22
C PHE A 65 -3.09 -10.20 13.11
N ARG A 66 -2.90 -11.47 12.71
CA ARG A 66 -3.28 -12.62 13.55
C ARG A 66 -2.37 -12.77 14.77
N TYR A 67 -1.09 -12.40 14.63
CA TYR A 67 -0.09 -12.52 15.71
C TYR A 67 -0.07 -11.29 16.62
N LEU A 68 -0.41 -10.11 16.11
CA LEU A 68 -0.40 -8.85 16.85
C LEU A 68 -1.76 -8.53 17.49
N GLY A 69 -2.48 -9.54 17.96
CA GLY A 69 -3.83 -9.43 18.52
C GLY A 69 -4.04 -8.14 19.32
N TYR A 70 -4.96 -7.28 18.84
CA TYR A 70 -5.40 -6.03 19.46
C TYR A 70 -4.31 -5.00 19.81
N THR A 71 -3.11 -5.05 19.22
CA THR A 71 -2.10 -4.00 19.47
C THR A 71 -2.55 -2.69 18.82
N ARG A 72 -2.58 -1.60 19.60
CA ARG A 72 -2.88 -0.23 19.11
C ARG A 72 -1.83 0.32 18.15
N GLU A 73 -0.65 -0.30 18.12
CA GLU A 73 0.46 0.10 17.27
C GLU A 73 0.88 -1.07 16.40
N PHE A 74 0.96 -0.82 15.09
CA PHE A 74 1.35 -1.79 14.08
C PHE A 74 2.50 -1.22 13.24
N LYS A 75 3.56 -2.01 13.05
CA LYS A 75 4.70 -1.65 12.19
C LYS A 75 4.98 -2.79 11.23
N PHE A 76 5.11 -2.47 9.95
CA PHE A 76 5.44 -3.43 8.91
C PHE A 76 6.49 -2.87 7.97
N ASN A 77 7.48 -3.71 7.63
CA ASN A 77 8.53 -3.37 6.69
C ASN A 77 8.34 -4.21 5.42
N PHE A 78 8.09 -3.55 4.29
CA PHE A 78 7.97 -4.19 2.98
C PHE A 78 9.32 -4.65 2.40
N ASN A 79 10.45 -4.26 3.04
CA ASN A 79 11.80 -4.41 2.53
C ASN A 79 11.95 -3.76 1.14
N ASP A 80 12.87 -4.25 0.32
CA ASP A 80 13.09 -3.74 -1.02
C ASP A 80 11.94 -4.12 -1.96
N ILE A 81 11.35 -3.10 -2.59
CA ILE A 81 10.23 -3.24 -3.52
C ILE A 81 10.72 -2.92 -4.94
N ASP A 82 10.75 -3.91 -5.83
CA ASP A 82 10.98 -3.68 -7.27
C ASP A 82 9.64 -3.47 -7.99
N LEU A 83 9.27 -2.20 -8.19
CA LEU A 83 7.99 -1.80 -8.79
C LEU A 83 7.80 -2.29 -10.22
N VAL A 84 8.90 -2.50 -10.97
CA VAL A 84 8.86 -2.99 -12.36
C VAL A 84 8.57 -4.49 -12.40
N ARG A 85 9.06 -5.25 -11.41
CA ARG A 85 8.81 -6.70 -11.31
C ARG A 85 7.42 -7.04 -10.78
N ILE A 86 6.75 -6.11 -10.12
CA ILE A 86 5.38 -6.31 -9.62
C ILE A 86 4.39 -6.24 -10.79
N LYS A 87 4.11 -7.41 -11.37
CA LYS A 87 3.10 -7.58 -12.42
C LYS A 87 1.71 -7.52 -11.83
N LYS A 88 0.78 -6.85 -12.51
CA LYS A 88 -0.66 -6.96 -12.20
C LYS A 88 -1.05 -8.43 -12.30
N ARG A 89 -1.78 -8.95 -11.30
CA ARG A 89 -2.46 -10.24 -11.44
C ARG A 89 -3.47 -10.10 -12.58
N THR A 90 -3.17 -10.71 -13.72
CA THR A 90 -4.16 -10.93 -14.77
C THR A 90 -5.07 -12.07 -14.33
N ASN A 91 -6.32 -11.77 -13.96
CA ASN A 91 -7.36 -12.79 -13.85
C ASN A 91 -7.68 -13.29 -15.25
N TRP A 92 -7.26 -14.51 -15.57
CA TRP A 92 -7.68 -15.18 -16.79
C TRP A 92 -9.06 -15.78 -16.52
N TYR A 93 -10.09 -15.16 -17.08
CA TYR A 93 -11.39 -15.83 -17.21
C TYR A 93 -11.26 -16.84 -18.34
N PHE A 94 -11.21 -18.12 -18.01
CA PHE A 94 -11.44 -19.18 -18.98
C PHE A 94 -12.94 -19.22 -19.27
N PHE A 95 -13.31 -18.89 -20.51
CA PHE A 95 -14.64 -19.13 -21.06
C PHE A 95 -14.68 -20.49 -21.75
#